data_AF-A0A286AKZ4-F1
#
_entry.id   AF-A0A286AKZ4-F1
#
_cell.length_a   1.000
_cell.length_b   1.000
_cell.length_c   1.000
_cell.angle_alpha   90.00
_cell.angle_beta   90.00
_cell.angle_gamma   90.00
#
_symmetry.space_group_name_H-M   'P 1'
#
loop_
_entity.id
_entity.type
_entity.pdbx_description
1 polymer ?
#
loop_
_entity_poly.entity_id
_entity_poly.type
_entity_poly.pdbx_seq_one_letter_code
_entity_poly.pdbx_strand_id
1 'polypeptide(L)'
;MNAEEMKNKIKEILGKPYARKLIPDETGGYTASIQEFPGCFAEGDTPQDAIENLNKAAESWVEVALLNGYDIKEPIAYYGYSGKIALRVPRGLHKQIAELSELEDASINQLIVTALSEYVGCKNTYNLITKSIQEGLFSKANELNKSIQTTIFSFNGNINFTRSQVETGKRKSTGDVNSDWGSILENLQQSCVRLKAVPYRNRLPKAANDDSLEYIS
;
A
#
# COMPACT_ATOMS: atom_id res chain seq x y z
N MET A 1 -13.10 29.59 10.98
CA MET A 1 -12.28 30.07 9.84
C MET A 1 -13.25 30.56 8.79
N ASN A 2 -13.14 31.82 8.35
CA ASN A 2 -14.07 32.37 7.38
C ASN A 2 -13.71 31.87 5.96
N ALA A 3 -14.67 31.85 5.02
CA ALA A 3 -14.44 31.30 3.68
C ALA A 3 -13.28 32.01 2.92
N GLU A 4 -13.13 33.31 3.15
CA GLU A 4 -12.07 34.13 2.57
C GLU A 4 -10.68 33.81 3.16
N GLU A 5 -10.62 33.54 4.47
CA GLU A 5 -9.38 33.15 5.15
C GLU A 5 -8.88 31.77 4.70
N MET A 6 -9.81 30.82 4.47
CA MET A 6 -9.51 29.51 3.88
C MET A 6 -8.89 29.63 2.51
N LYS A 7 -9.50 30.41 1.60
CA LYS A 7 -8.96 30.59 0.24
C LYS A 7 -7.57 31.21 0.23
N ASN A 8 -7.33 32.22 1.08
CA ASN A 8 -6.02 32.84 1.19
C ASN A 8 -4.95 31.86 1.69
N LYS A 9 -5.29 31.03 2.68
CA LYS A 9 -4.37 30.02 3.23
C LYS A 9 -4.07 28.90 2.24
N ILE A 10 -5.08 28.44 1.48
CA ILE A 10 -4.89 27.46 0.39
C ILE A 10 -3.93 28.03 -0.66
N LYS A 11 -4.14 29.28 -1.07
CA LYS A 11 -3.29 29.95 -2.06
C LYS A 11 -1.86 30.14 -1.57
N GLU A 12 -1.68 30.49 -0.29
CA GLU A 12 -0.37 30.61 0.34
C GLU A 12 0.39 29.27 0.33
N ILE A 13 -0.30 28.18 0.70
CA ILE A 13 0.27 26.83 0.68
C ILE A 13 0.65 26.45 -0.74
N LEU A 14 -0.28 26.49 -1.69
CA LEU A 14 -0.04 26.08 -3.08
C LEU A 14 0.97 26.96 -3.83
N GLY A 15 1.22 28.18 -3.36
CA GLY A 15 2.26 29.07 -3.87
C GLY A 15 3.69 28.65 -3.52
N LYS A 16 3.87 27.69 -2.60
CA LYS A 16 5.17 27.14 -2.24
C LYS A 16 5.70 26.21 -3.35
N PRO A 17 7.03 25.99 -3.44
CA PRO A 17 7.65 25.22 -4.53
C PRO A 17 7.49 23.70 -4.38
N TYR A 18 6.24 23.21 -4.42
CA TYR A 18 5.92 21.78 -4.38
C TYR A 18 6.35 21.04 -5.66
N ALA A 19 6.91 19.84 -5.48
CA ALA A 19 7.38 19.02 -6.58
C ALA A 19 6.20 18.34 -7.28
N ARG A 20 5.99 18.70 -8.56
CA ARG A 20 4.98 18.09 -9.43
C ARG A 20 5.64 17.06 -10.34
N LYS A 21 5.17 15.82 -10.29
CA LYS A 21 5.63 14.73 -11.15
C LYS A 21 4.60 14.48 -12.24
N LEU A 22 5.04 14.57 -13.49
CA LEU A 22 4.24 14.24 -14.68
C LEU A 22 4.77 12.96 -15.30
N ILE A 23 3.89 12.00 -15.58
CA ILE A 23 4.23 10.68 -16.13
C ILE A 23 3.31 10.43 -17.33
N PRO A 24 3.85 10.11 -18.52
CA PRO A 24 3.03 9.65 -19.64
C PRO A 24 2.53 8.22 -19.37
N ASP A 25 1.29 7.94 -19.74
CA ASP A 25 0.68 6.60 -19.60
C ASP A 25 0.83 5.77 -20.90
N GLU A 26 0.87 4.44 -20.77
CA GLU A 26 1.03 3.49 -21.88
C GLU A 26 -0.19 3.47 -22.81
N THR A 27 -1.38 3.74 -22.27
CA THR A 27 -2.65 3.83 -23.02
C THR A 27 -2.90 5.18 -23.70
N GLY A 28 -1.94 6.12 -23.59
CA GLY A 28 -2.11 7.50 -24.00
C GLY A 28 -2.67 8.37 -22.87
N GLY A 29 -2.24 9.63 -22.83
CA GLY A 29 -2.54 10.56 -21.74
C GLY A 29 -1.38 10.75 -20.76
N TYR A 30 -1.62 11.56 -19.74
CA TYR A 30 -0.65 11.98 -18.74
C TYR A 30 -1.25 11.92 -17.34
N THR A 31 -0.49 11.38 -16.40
CA THR A 31 -0.80 11.43 -14.97
C THR A 31 0.12 12.42 -14.29
N ALA A 32 -0.46 13.35 -13.53
CA ALA A 32 0.24 14.33 -12.74
C ALA A 32 0.00 14.07 -11.24
N SER A 33 1.01 14.29 -10.39
CA SER A 33 0.92 14.13 -8.94
C SER A 33 1.81 15.12 -8.19
N ILE A 34 1.49 15.41 -6.92
CA ILE A 34 2.33 16.20 -6.02
C ILE A 34 2.98 15.26 -5.01
N GLN A 35 4.32 15.29 -4.93
CA GLN A 35 5.11 14.36 -4.11
C GLN A 35 4.73 14.43 -2.61
N GLU A 36 4.48 15.63 -2.11
CA GLU A 36 4.19 15.90 -0.70
C GLU A 36 2.73 15.64 -0.30
N PHE A 37 1.81 15.55 -1.27
CA PHE A 37 0.38 15.36 -1.05
C PHE A 37 -0.02 13.92 -1.38
N PRO A 38 0.05 12.98 -0.40
CA PRO A 38 -0.28 11.59 -0.66
C PRO A 38 -1.72 11.46 -1.15
N GLY A 39 -1.90 10.77 -2.27
CA GLY A 39 -3.20 10.56 -2.91
C GLY A 39 -3.71 11.74 -3.76
N CYS A 40 -2.94 12.82 -3.90
CA CYS A 40 -3.27 13.90 -4.83
C CYS A 40 -2.64 13.61 -6.21
N PHE A 41 -3.46 13.09 -7.12
CA PHE A 41 -3.10 12.87 -8.51
C PHE A 41 -4.27 13.25 -9.42
N ALA A 42 -3.95 13.53 -10.68
CA ALA A 42 -4.91 13.83 -11.71
C ALA A 42 -4.43 13.28 -13.05
N GLU A 43 -5.38 13.01 -13.93
CA GLU A 43 -5.12 12.55 -15.29
C GLU A 43 -5.57 13.62 -16.28
N GLY A 44 -4.97 13.62 -17.47
CA GLY A 44 -5.37 14.47 -18.58
C GLY A 44 -4.84 13.92 -19.90
N ASP A 45 -5.54 14.23 -20.99
CA ASP A 45 -5.16 13.77 -22.33
C ASP A 45 -3.87 14.46 -22.80
N THR A 46 -3.59 15.66 -22.29
CA THR A 46 -2.38 16.43 -22.55
C THR A 46 -1.60 16.75 -21.26
N PRO A 47 -0.29 17.08 -21.36
CA PRO A 47 0.50 17.53 -20.21
C PRO A 47 -0.13 18.71 -19.48
N GLN A 48 -0.69 19.66 -20.24
CA GLN A 48 -1.31 20.87 -19.73
C GLN A 48 -2.58 20.53 -18.96
N ASP A 49 -3.45 19.70 -19.54
CA ASP A 49 -4.71 19.30 -18.90
C ASP A 49 -4.46 18.55 -17.60
N ALA A 50 -3.46 17.64 -17.58
CA ALA A 50 -3.10 16.90 -16.39
C ALA A 50 -2.62 17.83 -15.26
N ILE A 51 -1.86 18.88 -15.59
CA ILE A 51 -1.40 19.88 -14.61
C ILE A 51 -2.54 20.77 -14.12
N GLU A 52 -3.45 21.20 -15.00
CA GLU A 52 -4.61 21.99 -14.60
C GLU A 52 -5.56 21.19 -13.70
N ASN A 53 -5.82 19.93 -14.04
CA ASN A 53 -6.61 19.03 -13.21
C ASN A 53 -5.91 18.76 -11.88
N LEU A 54 -4.58 18.61 -11.86
CA LEU A 54 -3.81 18.47 -10.64
C LEU A 54 -3.92 19.70 -9.73
N ASN A 55 -3.89 20.91 -10.29
CA ASN A 55 -4.01 22.13 -9.49
C ASN A 55 -5.39 22.21 -8.80
N LYS A 56 -6.47 21.86 -9.50
CA LYS A 56 -7.83 21.75 -8.92
C LYS A 56 -7.88 20.68 -7.82
N ALA A 57 -7.31 19.51 -8.09
CA ALA A 57 -7.24 18.42 -7.11
C ALA A 57 -6.43 18.83 -5.87
N ALA A 58 -5.35 19.61 -6.05
CA ALA A 58 -4.53 20.10 -4.96
C ALA A 58 -5.26 21.13 -4.09
N GLU A 59 -6.06 22.03 -4.68
CA GLU A 59 -6.92 22.94 -3.92
C GLU A 59 -7.90 22.18 -3.03
N SER A 60 -8.63 21.21 -3.59
CA SER A 60 -9.56 20.37 -2.81
C SER A 60 -8.83 19.54 -1.75
N TRP A 61 -7.65 19.01 -2.06
CA TRP A 61 -6.85 18.22 -1.12
C TRP A 61 -6.43 19.07 0.09
N VAL A 62 -5.91 20.27 -0.15
CA VAL A 62 -5.49 21.21 0.91
C VAL A 62 -6.68 21.68 1.73
N GLU A 63 -7.82 21.96 1.10
CA GLU A 63 -9.06 22.32 1.79
C GLU A 63 -9.50 21.23 2.77
N VAL A 64 -9.58 19.98 2.30
CA VAL A 64 -9.95 18.83 3.13
C VAL A 64 -8.91 18.60 4.24
N ALA A 65 -7.62 18.76 3.95
CA ALA A 65 -6.56 18.63 4.94
C ALA A 65 -6.71 19.66 6.06
N LEU A 66 -6.94 20.93 5.72
CA LEU A 66 -7.14 22.01 6.69
C LEU A 66 -8.42 21.82 7.52
N LEU A 67 -9.53 21.38 6.91
CA LEU A 67 -10.80 21.14 7.61
C LEU A 67 -10.71 20.01 8.64
N ASN A 68 -9.93 18.97 8.34
CA ASN A 68 -9.71 17.85 9.25
C ASN A 68 -8.55 18.09 10.23
N GLY A 69 -7.89 19.26 10.18
CA GLY A 69 -6.76 19.59 11.05
C GLY A 69 -5.50 18.76 10.76
N TYR A 70 -5.35 18.23 9.54
CA TYR A 70 -4.13 17.53 9.14
C TYR A 70 -3.00 18.52 8.89
N ASP A 71 -1.80 18.15 9.33
CA ASP A 71 -0.59 18.93 9.07
C ASP A 71 -0.13 18.70 7.63
N ILE A 72 0.04 19.80 6.88
CA ILE A 72 0.40 19.76 5.47
C ILE A 72 1.92 19.83 5.38
N LYS A 73 2.52 18.82 4.76
CA LYS A 73 3.98 18.77 4.60
C LYS A 73 4.47 19.98 3.81
N GLU A 74 5.53 20.59 4.31
CA GLU A 74 6.29 21.60 3.57
C GLU A 74 6.98 20.99 2.34
N PRO A 75 7.21 21.76 1.27
CA PRO A 75 7.88 21.26 0.07
C PRO A 75 9.25 20.69 0.38
N ILE A 76 9.58 19.55 -0.21
CA ILE A 76 10.91 18.95 -0.09
C ILE A 76 11.85 19.72 -1.01
N ALA A 77 12.47 20.77 -0.49
CA ALA A 77 13.52 21.48 -1.21
C ALA A 77 14.78 20.58 -1.28
N TYR A 78 15.18 20.18 -2.49
CA TYR A 78 16.50 19.56 -2.70
C TYR A 78 17.66 20.57 -2.55
N TYR A 79 17.36 21.87 -2.52
CA TYR A 79 18.32 22.91 -2.15
C TYR A 79 18.58 22.87 -0.64
N GLY A 80 19.77 22.43 -0.23
CA GLY A 80 20.21 22.46 1.17
C GLY A 80 20.94 21.21 1.66
N TYR A 81 20.95 20.12 0.88
CA TYR A 81 21.69 18.92 1.28
C TYR A 81 23.14 18.99 0.80
N SER A 82 24.06 19.31 1.72
CA SER A 82 25.50 19.43 1.42
C SER A 82 26.16 18.10 1.06
N GLY A 83 25.52 16.94 1.28
CA GLY A 83 26.14 15.61 1.23
C GLY A 83 27.21 15.37 2.30
N LYS A 84 27.52 16.39 3.12
CA LYS A 84 28.48 16.32 4.23
C LYS A 84 27.72 16.02 5.51
N ILE A 85 28.10 14.93 6.17
CA ILE A 85 27.51 14.51 7.44
C ILE A 85 28.65 14.36 8.44
N ALA A 86 28.69 15.22 9.45
CA ALA A 86 29.65 15.11 10.55
C ALA A 86 29.02 14.29 11.68
N LEU A 87 29.58 13.11 11.96
CA LEU A 87 29.06 12.19 12.97
C LEU A 87 30.01 12.12 14.17
N ARG A 88 29.43 12.03 15.37
CA ARG A 88 30.16 11.61 16.57
C ARG A 88 29.91 10.13 16.78
N VAL A 89 30.97 9.33 16.70
CA VAL A 89 30.91 7.89 16.88
C VAL A 89 31.72 7.50 18.13
N PRO A 90 31.28 6.49 18.90
CA PRO A 90 32.07 5.94 20.00
C PRO A 90 33.44 5.44 19.51
N ARG A 91 34.47 5.56 20.36
CA ARG A 91 35.85 5.19 20.00
C ARG A 91 35.99 3.73 19.54
N GLY A 92 35.25 2.81 20.18
CA GLY A 92 35.25 1.40 19.80
C GLY A 92 34.71 1.18 18.40
N LEU A 93 33.57 1.81 18.07
CA LEU A 93 32.99 1.72 16.73
C LEU A 93 33.89 2.37 15.67
N HIS A 94 34.46 3.52 15.98
CA HIS A 94 35.43 4.17 15.08
C HIS A 94 36.61 3.27 14.76
N LYS A 95 37.17 2.58 15.78
CA LYS A 95 38.26 1.62 15.60
C LYS A 95 37.87 0.50 14.65
N GLN A 96 36.70 -0.11 14.86
CA GLN A 96 36.21 -1.20 14.01
C GLN A 96 36.04 -0.76 12.54
N ILE A 97 35.49 0.43 12.32
CA ILE A 97 35.31 0.97 10.96
C ILE A 97 36.66 1.29 10.31
N ALA A 98 37.62 1.82 11.07
CA ALA A 98 38.96 2.10 10.58
C ALA A 98 39.70 0.81 10.16
N GLU A 99 39.71 -0.20 11.03
CA GLU A 99 40.31 -1.51 10.74
C GLU A 99 39.67 -2.17 9.50
N LEU A 100 38.34 -2.13 9.40
CA LEU A 100 37.64 -2.67 8.22
C LEU A 100 37.99 -1.89 6.95
N SER A 101 38.07 -0.56 7.03
CA SER A 101 38.43 0.27 5.87
C SER A 101 39.86 0.00 5.38
N GLU A 102 40.81 -0.27 6.29
CA GLU A 102 42.17 -0.66 5.93
C GLU A 102 42.20 -2.05 5.26
N LEU A 103 41.42 -3.02 5.75
CA LEU A 103 41.34 -4.35 5.16
C LEU A 103 40.75 -4.32 3.74
N GLU A 104 39.86 -3.39 3.45
CA GLU A 104 39.22 -3.22 2.14
C GLU A 104 39.97 -2.24 1.22
N ASP A 105 41.15 -1.75 1.62
CA ASP A 105 41.91 -0.70 0.91
C ASP A 105 41.04 0.52 0.56
N ALA A 106 40.12 0.88 1.47
CA ALA A 106 39.13 1.93 1.30
C ALA A 106 39.27 3.01 2.38
N SER A 107 38.76 4.21 2.11
CA SER A 107 38.63 5.22 3.18
C SER A 107 37.43 4.92 4.07
N ILE A 108 37.49 5.31 5.34
CA ILE A 108 36.34 5.27 6.26
C ILE A 108 35.10 5.92 5.64
N ASN A 109 35.27 7.06 4.96
CA ASN A 109 34.16 7.73 4.28
C ASN A 109 33.57 6.87 3.15
N GLN A 110 34.41 6.19 2.38
CA GLN A 110 33.95 5.30 1.31
C GLN A 110 33.16 4.12 1.89
N LEU A 111 33.65 3.51 2.95
CA LEU A 111 32.97 2.43 3.64
C LEU A 111 31.61 2.87 4.21
N ILE A 112 31.54 4.06 4.81
CA ILE A 112 30.28 4.66 5.29
C ILE A 112 29.31 4.91 4.12
N VAL A 113 29.79 5.43 2.99
CA VAL A 113 28.95 5.66 1.80
C VAL A 113 28.40 4.33 1.26
N THR A 114 29.23 3.28 1.20
CA THR A 114 28.79 1.95 0.77
C THR A 114 27.72 1.40 1.71
N ALA A 115 27.94 1.43 3.02
CA ALA A 115 26.97 0.97 4.01
C ALA A 115 25.64 1.74 3.97
N LEU A 116 25.70 3.07 3.78
CA LEU A 116 24.50 3.90 3.60
C LEU A 116 23.73 3.53 2.33
N SER A 117 24.45 3.30 1.23
CA SER A 117 23.86 2.92 -0.05
C SER A 117 23.18 1.55 0.03
N GLU A 118 23.82 0.59 0.70
CA GLU A 118 23.25 -0.74 0.96
C GLU A 118 21.98 -0.65 1.82
N TYR A 119 22.05 0.08 2.93
CA TYR A 119 20.90 0.23 3.83
C TYR A 119 19.69 0.86 3.13
N VAL A 120 19.90 1.97 2.41
CA VAL A 120 18.82 2.66 1.67
C VAL A 120 18.32 1.78 0.52
N GLY A 121 19.22 1.14 -0.21
CA GLY A 121 18.91 0.20 -1.29
C GLY A 121 17.99 -0.92 -0.80
N CYS A 122 18.43 -1.70 0.19
CA CYS A 122 17.67 -2.82 0.75
C CYS A 122 16.28 -2.40 1.25
N LYS A 123 16.17 -1.23 1.92
CA LYS A 123 14.88 -0.73 2.40
C LYS A 123 13.91 -0.42 1.26
N ASN A 124 14.41 0.17 0.17
CA ASN A 124 13.60 0.45 -1.01
C ASN A 124 13.17 -0.84 -1.71
N THR A 125 14.10 -1.79 -1.92
CA THR A 125 13.79 -3.06 -2.56
C THR A 125 12.80 -3.89 -1.75
N TYR A 126 12.92 -3.89 -0.41
CA TYR A 126 11.97 -4.55 0.48
C TYR A 126 10.54 -4.02 0.27
N ASN A 127 10.38 -2.69 0.20
CA ASN A 127 9.07 -2.08 -0.03
C ASN A 127 8.50 -2.43 -1.41
N LEU A 128 9.34 -2.50 -2.44
CA LEU A 128 8.92 -2.85 -3.79
C LEU A 128 8.49 -4.32 -3.88
N ILE A 129 9.28 -5.23 -3.31
CA ILE A 129 8.98 -6.67 -3.29
C ILE A 129 7.73 -6.95 -2.47
N THR A 130 7.60 -6.34 -1.30
CA THR A 130 6.40 -6.54 -0.47
C THR A 130 5.15 -6.02 -1.16
N LYS A 131 5.24 -4.88 -1.85
CA LYS A 131 4.13 -4.33 -2.64
C LYS A 131 3.74 -5.25 -3.80
N SER A 132 4.69 -5.72 -4.59
CA SER A 132 4.41 -6.59 -5.74
C SER A 132 3.87 -7.97 -5.32
N ILE A 133 4.37 -8.53 -4.21
CA ILE A 133 3.84 -9.76 -3.62
C ILE A 133 2.41 -9.55 -3.14
N GLN A 134 2.12 -8.44 -2.47
CA GLN A 134 0.76 -8.12 -2.03
C GLN A 134 -0.19 -8.00 -3.23
N GLU A 135 0.18 -7.23 -4.26
CA GLU A 135 -0.64 -7.04 -5.46
C GLU A 135 -0.87 -8.36 -6.23
N GLY A 136 0.17 -9.20 -6.33
CA GLY A 136 0.07 -10.54 -6.92
C GLY A 136 -0.85 -11.47 -6.13
N LEU A 137 -0.76 -11.48 -4.80
CA LEU A 137 -1.64 -12.28 -3.94
C LEU A 137 -3.09 -11.79 -4.01
N PHE A 138 -3.30 -10.47 -3.99
CA PHE A 138 -4.62 -9.87 -4.09
C PHE A 138 -5.29 -10.17 -5.44
N SER A 139 -4.55 -10.08 -6.55
CA SER A 139 -5.10 -10.39 -7.88
C SER A 139 -5.49 -11.87 -8.01
N LYS A 140 -4.64 -12.80 -7.53
CA LYS A 140 -4.93 -14.23 -7.52
C LYS A 140 -6.15 -14.57 -6.66
N ALA A 141 -6.25 -13.96 -5.48
CA ALA A 141 -7.41 -14.12 -4.60
C ALA A 141 -8.70 -13.61 -5.26
N ASN A 142 -8.62 -12.51 -6.02
CA ASN A 142 -9.77 -11.94 -6.70
C ASN A 142 -10.20 -12.77 -7.92
N GLU A 143 -9.26 -13.34 -8.69
CA GLU A 143 -9.54 -14.30 -9.76
C GLU A 143 -10.25 -15.55 -9.23
N LEU A 144 -9.74 -16.11 -8.12
CA LEU A 144 -10.35 -17.26 -7.45
C LEU A 144 -11.77 -16.94 -7.01
N ASN A 145 -11.99 -15.78 -6.39
CA ASN A 145 -13.31 -15.35 -5.97
C ASN A 145 -14.26 -15.21 -7.18
N LYS A 146 -13.80 -14.62 -8.28
CA LYS A 146 -14.58 -14.49 -9.52
C LYS A 146 -14.94 -15.84 -10.13
N SER A 147 -14.01 -16.81 -10.13
CA SER A 147 -14.28 -18.17 -10.61
C SER A 147 -15.31 -18.86 -9.73
N ILE A 148 -15.17 -18.78 -8.40
CA ILE A 148 -16.13 -19.37 -7.45
C ILE A 148 -17.52 -18.76 -7.66
N GLN A 149 -17.63 -17.44 -7.78
CA GLN A 149 -18.90 -16.76 -8.05
C GLN A 149 -19.53 -17.22 -9.37
N THR A 150 -18.72 -17.37 -10.42
CA THR A 150 -19.20 -17.86 -11.73
C THR A 150 -19.70 -19.29 -11.65
N THR A 151 -18.99 -20.17 -10.94
CA THR A 151 -19.41 -21.56 -10.72
C THR A 151 -20.66 -21.65 -9.86
N ILE A 152 -20.78 -20.85 -8.79
CA ILE A 152 -22.00 -20.78 -7.97
C ILE A 152 -23.17 -20.26 -8.80
N PHE A 153 -22.96 -19.25 -9.64
CA PHE A 153 -23.98 -18.70 -10.51
C PHE A 153 -24.46 -19.71 -11.55
N SER A 154 -23.56 -20.44 -12.20
CA SER A 154 -23.93 -21.50 -13.16
C SER A 154 -24.60 -22.68 -12.48
N PHE A 155 -24.17 -23.05 -11.27
CA PHE A 155 -24.79 -24.10 -10.47
C PHE A 155 -26.22 -23.71 -10.04
N ASN A 156 -26.42 -22.50 -9.53
CA ASN A 156 -27.75 -21.97 -9.20
C ASN A 156 -28.63 -21.82 -10.45
N GLY A 157 -28.06 -21.43 -11.59
CA GLY A 157 -28.75 -21.42 -12.88
C GLY A 157 -29.22 -22.80 -13.31
N ASN A 158 -28.39 -23.83 -13.14
CA ASN A 158 -28.73 -25.23 -13.44
C ASN A 158 -29.78 -25.79 -12.47
N ILE A 159 -29.72 -25.42 -11.18
CA ILE A 159 -30.76 -25.79 -10.20
C ILE A 159 -32.10 -25.16 -10.59
N ASN A 160 -32.11 -23.89 -10.99
CA ASN A 160 -33.34 -23.21 -11.41
C ASN A 160 -33.87 -23.76 -12.74
N PHE A 161 -33.00 -24.14 -13.68
CA PHE A 161 -33.37 -24.78 -14.94
C PHE A 161 -33.98 -26.17 -14.73
N THR A 162 -33.35 -27.01 -13.88
CA THR A 162 -33.87 -28.34 -13.53
C THR A 162 -35.18 -28.26 -12.75
N ARG A 163 -35.35 -27.26 -11.87
CA ARG A 163 -36.62 -26.97 -11.20
C ARG A 163 -37.73 -26.58 -12.18
N SER A 164 -37.42 -25.76 -13.19
CA SER A 164 -38.37 -25.39 -14.26
C SER A 164 -38.75 -26.59 -15.16
N GLN A 165 -37.81 -27.51 -15.42
CA GLN A 165 -38.07 -28.77 -16.15
C GLN A 165 -38.94 -29.75 -15.32
N VAL A 166 -38.80 -29.76 -13.99
CA VAL A 166 -39.66 -30.54 -13.07
C VAL A 166 -41.07 -29.94 -12.97
N GLU A 167 -41.22 -28.62 -13.09
CA GLU A 167 -42.53 -27.95 -13.09
C GLU A 167 -43.27 -28.09 -14.43
N THR A 168 -42.57 -28.32 -15.55
CA THR A 168 -43.15 -28.47 -16.90
C THR A 168 -43.26 -29.93 -17.38
N GLY A 169 -42.56 -30.88 -16.73
CA GLY A 169 -42.54 -32.31 -17.05
C GLY A 169 -43.38 -33.17 -16.11
N LYS A 170 -44.37 -33.87 -16.68
CA LYS A 170 -45.28 -34.85 -16.03
C LYS A 170 -44.68 -35.59 -14.83
N ARG A 171 -45.38 -35.51 -13.68
CA ARG A 171 -45.22 -36.41 -12.52
C ARG A 171 -45.10 -37.87 -12.98
N LYS A 172 -43.98 -38.53 -12.64
CA LYS A 172 -43.95 -39.98 -12.43
C LYS A 172 -43.30 -40.29 -11.09
N SER A 173 -44.19 -40.60 -10.14
CA SER A 173 -44.10 -41.54 -9.02
C SER A 173 -42.72 -41.83 -8.38
N THR A 174 -42.64 -41.50 -7.08
CA THR A 174 -42.03 -42.25 -5.96
C THR A 174 -40.55 -42.67 -6.04
N GLY A 175 -39.76 -42.12 -5.12
CA GLY A 175 -38.45 -42.63 -4.69
C GLY A 175 -37.62 -41.52 -4.05
N ASP A 176 -37.31 -41.65 -2.76
CA ASP A 176 -36.58 -40.72 -1.88
C ASP A 176 -35.42 -39.94 -2.51
N VAL A 177 -35.51 -38.61 -2.53
CA VAL A 177 -34.34 -37.71 -2.62
C VAL A 177 -34.65 -36.41 -1.86
N ASN A 178 -34.88 -36.48 -0.55
CA ASN A 178 -35.04 -35.25 0.25
C ASN A 178 -34.44 -35.33 1.66
N SER A 179 -33.18 -35.80 1.74
CA SER A 179 -32.49 -35.94 3.03
C SER A 179 -31.04 -35.46 3.06
N ASP A 180 -30.50 -34.84 1.99
CA ASP A 180 -29.06 -34.52 1.96
C ASP A 180 -28.69 -33.10 1.52
N TRP A 181 -29.67 -32.24 1.20
CA TRP A 181 -29.38 -30.85 0.81
C TRP A 181 -29.19 -29.91 2.00
N GLY A 182 -29.80 -30.22 3.16
CA GLY A 182 -29.66 -29.42 4.37
C GLY A 182 -28.25 -29.48 4.96
N SER A 183 -27.65 -30.67 5.00
CA SER A 183 -26.30 -30.92 5.52
C SER A 183 -25.21 -30.26 4.68
N ILE A 184 -25.39 -30.20 3.36
CA ILE A 184 -24.44 -29.59 2.42
C ILE A 184 -24.48 -28.06 2.52
N LEU A 185 -25.67 -27.47 2.66
CA LEU A 185 -25.82 -26.02 2.84
C LEU A 185 -25.28 -25.56 4.20
N GLU A 186 -25.52 -26.32 5.27
CA GLU A 186 -24.97 -26.01 6.60
C GLU A 186 -23.43 -26.10 6.63
N ASN A 187 -22.85 -27.10 5.96
CA ASN A 187 -21.39 -27.24 5.86
C ASN A 187 -20.74 -26.12 5.04
N LEU A 188 -21.37 -25.68 3.96
CA LEU A 188 -20.88 -24.53 3.17
C LEU A 188 -20.98 -23.22 3.97
N GLN A 189 -22.06 -23.04 4.73
CA GLN A 189 -22.27 -21.86 5.57
C GLN A 189 -21.29 -21.82 6.76
N GLN A 190 -20.99 -22.98 7.38
CA GLN A 190 -19.97 -23.10 8.44
C GLN A 190 -18.53 -22.93 7.93
N SER A 191 -18.22 -23.42 6.72
CA SER A 191 -16.91 -23.23 6.10
C SER A 191 -16.65 -21.75 5.74
N CYS A 192 -17.68 -21.02 5.30
CA CYS A 192 -17.58 -19.58 5.04
C CYS A 192 -17.40 -18.73 6.31
N VAL A 193 -17.97 -19.14 7.45
CA VAL A 193 -17.75 -18.48 8.75
C VAL A 193 -16.32 -18.71 9.25
N ARG A 194 -15.72 -19.87 8.99
CA ARG A 194 -14.33 -20.18 9.35
C ARG A 194 -13.30 -19.29 8.64
N LEU A 195 -13.58 -18.88 7.40
CA LEU A 195 -12.71 -17.96 6.65
C LEU A 195 -12.80 -16.50 7.13
N LYS A 196 -13.90 -16.10 7.78
CA LYS A 196 -14.05 -14.77 8.39
C LYS A 196 -13.39 -14.63 9.78
N ALA A 197 -12.83 -15.72 10.33
CA ALA A 197 -12.31 -15.79 11.69
C ALA A 197 -10.78 -15.96 11.78
N VAL A 198 -10.01 -15.51 10.79
CA VAL A 198 -8.56 -15.33 10.99
C VAL A 198 -8.35 -13.92 11.56
N PRO A 199 -8.06 -13.76 12.87
CA PRO A 199 -7.70 -12.46 13.39
C PRO A 199 -6.37 -12.03 12.77
N TYR A 200 -6.37 -10.87 12.12
CA TYR A 200 -5.17 -10.21 11.65
C TYR A 200 -4.31 -9.82 12.88
N ARG A 201 -3.44 -10.74 13.31
CA ARG A 201 -2.53 -10.52 14.44
C ARG A 201 -1.31 -9.76 13.92
N ASN A 202 -1.47 -8.46 13.68
CA ASN A 202 -0.34 -7.55 13.56
C ASN A 202 0.36 -7.47 14.92
N ARG A 203 1.38 -8.30 15.12
CA ARG A 203 2.38 -8.10 16.16
C ARG A 203 3.72 -8.04 15.44
N LEU A 204 4.12 -6.83 15.05
CA LEU A 204 5.54 -6.53 14.83
C LEU A 204 6.30 -7.04 16.07
N PRO A 205 7.43 -7.76 15.93
CA PRO A 205 8.24 -8.10 17.08
C PRO A 205 8.66 -6.78 17.75
N LYS A 206 8.21 -6.57 19.00
CA LYS A 206 8.82 -5.58 19.88
C LYS A 206 10.29 -5.96 19.97
N ALA A 207 11.18 -5.04 19.63
CA ALA A 207 12.58 -5.15 20.00
C ALA A 207 12.63 -5.41 21.52
N ALA A 208 13.16 -6.56 21.90
CA ALA A 208 13.42 -6.89 23.28
C ALA A 208 14.59 -6.00 23.73
N ASN A 209 14.26 -4.88 24.37
CA ASN A 209 15.07 -4.36 25.44
C ASN A 209 14.63 -5.12 26.69
N ASP A 210 15.45 -6.03 27.21
CA ASP A 210 15.71 -6.11 28.66
C ASP A 210 16.88 -7.06 28.94
N ASP A 211 17.97 -6.47 29.42
CA ASP A 211 18.67 -6.82 30.65
C ASP A 211 18.60 -8.27 31.15
N SER A 212 19.70 -9.00 30.94
CA SER A 212 20.25 -9.90 31.96
C SER A 212 21.69 -10.30 31.60
N LEU A 213 22.66 -9.45 31.95
CA LEU A 213 23.97 -9.95 32.38
C LEU A 213 24.14 -9.55 33.84
N GLU A 214 23.60 -10.39 34.72
CA GLU A 214 24.10 -10.51 36.08
C GLU A 214 25.59 -10.88 36.00
N TYR A 215 26.44 -9.93 36.38
CA TYR A 215 27.67 -10.26 37.10
C TYR A 215 27.54 -9.60 38.47
N ILE A 216 27.25 -10.46 39.44
CA ILE A 216 27.32 -10.19 40.88
C ILE A 216 28.80 -10.06 41.24
N SER A 217 29.09 -8.94 41.93
CA SER A 217 30.21 -8.58 42.83
C SER A 217 31.55 -9.30 42.69
#